data_AF-A0A7C5VCQ0-F1
#
_entry.id   AF-A0A7C5VCQ0-F1
#
_cell.length_a   1.000
_cell.length_b   1.000
_cell.length_c   1.000
_cell.angle_alpha   90.00
_cell.angle_beta   90.00
_cell.angle_gamma   90.00
#
_symmetry.space_group_name_H-M   'P 1'
#
loop_
_entity.id
_entity.type
_entity.pdbx_description
1 polymer ?
#
loop_
_entity_poly.entity_id
_entity_poly.type
_entity_poly.pdbx_seq_one_letter_code
_entity_poly.pdbx_strand_id
1 'polypeptide(L)'
;MSVKLVPPDALIKELASYLKENRVVTPPPWAMFVKTGVAKERPPQDPDWWYVRCASLLRKLYLKGPIGVSRLRREYSDRHRVGHGKPHSAPASGSVIRKALQQLEAAGL
;
A
#
# COMPACT_ATOMS: atom_id res chain seq x y z
N MET A 1 -3.84 -24.28 -0.90
CA MET A 1 -3.79 -23.64 0.45
C MET A 1 -4.40 -22.26 0.36
N SER A 2 -5.19 -21.86 1.36
CA SER A 2 -5.85 -20.53 1.38
C SER A 2 -4.93 -19.46 1.97
N VAL A 3 -4.95 -18.24 1.41
CA VAL A 3 -4.20 -17.06 1.89
C VAL A 3 -4.46 -16.73 3.36
N LYS A 4 -5.57 -17.20 3.92
CA LYS A 4 -5.94 -17.01 5.34
C LYS A 4 -5.11 -17.87 6.31
N LEU A 5 -4.47 -18.93 5.82
CA LEU A 5 -3.72 -19.89 6.65
C LEU A 5 -2.26 -19.46 6.87
N VAL A 6 -1.78 -18.46 6.11
CA VAL A 6 -0.41 -17.97 6.19
C VAL A 6 -0.39 -16.67 7.01
N PRO A 7 0.60 -16.48 7.90
CA PRO A 7 0.81 -15.22 8.59
C PRO A 7 0.90 -14.04 7.59
N PRO A 8 0.17 -12.94 7.82
CA PRO A 8 0.11 -11.82 6.87
C PRO A 8 1.49 -11.24 6.55
N ASP A 9 2.33 -11.08 7.56
CA ASP A 9 3.65 -10.44 7.43
C ASP A 9 4.61 -11.28 6.59
N ALA A 10 4.62 -12.60 6.80
CA ALA A 10 5.42 -13.54 6.02
C ALA A 10 5.00 -13.52 4.55
N LEU A 11 3.69 -13.61 4.28
CA LEU A 11 3.17 -13.56 2.92
C LEU A 11 3.52 -12.24 2.21
N ILE A 12 3.35 -11.11 2.89
CA ILE A 12 3.63 -9.79 2.30
C ILE A 12 5.11 -9.64 1.97
N LYS A 13 6.00 -10.13 2.84
CA LYS A 13 7.45 -10.07 2.62
C LYS A 13 7.89 -10.90 1.41
N GLU A 14 7.43 -12.14 1.32
CA GLU A 14 7.73 -13.01 0.17
C GLU A 14 7.14 -12.45 -1.12
N LEU A 15 5.89 -11.97 -1.07
CA LEU A 15 5.24 -11.37 -2.24
C LEU A 15 5.93 -10.08 -2.69
N ALA A 16 6.41 -9.25 -1.75
CA ALA A 16 7.17 -8.06 -2.09
C ALA A 16 8.50 -8.41 -2.78
N SER A 17 9.18 -9.45 -2.30
CA SER A 17 10.41 -9.97 -2.90
C SER A 17 10.16 -10.49 -4.32
N TYR A 18 9.09 -11.28 -4.50
CA TYR A 18 8.64 -11.76 -5.81
C TYR A 18 8.33 -10.62 -6.79
N LEU A 19 7.63 -9.57 -6.34
CA LEU A 19 7.31 -8.41 -7.19
C LEU A 19 8.56 -7.64 -7.61
N LYS A 20 9.57 -7.60 -6.74
CA LYS A 20 10.85 -6.93 -7.00
C LYS A 20 11.71 -7.74 -7.99
N GLU A 21 11.85 -9.04 -7.76
CA GLU A 21 12.67 -9.94 -8.59
C GLU A 21 12.13 -10.05 -10.02
N ASN A 22 10.82 -10.23 -10.16
CA ASN A 22 10.17 -10.38 -11.46
C ASN A 22 9.91 -9.03 -12.16
N ARG A 23 10.30 -7.90 -11.54
CA ARG A 23 10.11 -6.53 -12.04
C ARG A 23 8.68 -6.24 -12.53
N VAL A 24 7.70 -6.89 -11.88
CA VAL A 24 6.27 -6.80 -12.21
C VAL A 24 5.76 -5.38 -11.99
N VAL A 25 6.29 -4.72 -10.96
CA VAL A 25 5.93 -3.36 -10.59
C VAL A 25 7.18 -2.49 -10.58
N THR A 26 7.08 -1.30 -11.14
CA THR A 26 8.15 -0.30 -11.11
C THR A 26 7.76 0.84 -10.17
N PRO A 27 8.56 1.16 -9.15
CA PRO A 27 8.27 2.31 -8.30
C PRO A 27 8.35 3.59 -9.15
N PRO A 28 7.33 4.47 -9.10
CA PRO A 28 7.37 5.71 -9.84
C PRO A 28 8.46 6.63 -9.29
N PRO A 29 9.04 7.55 -10.10
CA PRO A 29 10.18 8.38 -9.70
C PRO A 29 9.94 9.19 -8.41
N TRP A 30 8.69 9.61 -8.18
CA TRP A 30 8.32 10.37 -7.00
C TRP A 30 8.15 9.53 -5.74
N ALA A 31 8.08 8.20 -5.82
CA ALA A 31 7.81 7.32 -4.67
C ALA A 31 8.84 7.47 -3.54
N MET A 32 10.08 7.82 -3.87
CA MET A 32 11.16 8.00 -2.89
C MET A 32 11.02 9.29 -2.08
N PHE A 33 10.27 10.28 -2.58
CA PHE A 33 10.24 11.62 -2.00
C PHE A 33 8.92 11.93 -1.29
N VAL A 34 7.85 11.18 -1.58
CA VAL A 34 6.51 11.47 -1.06
C VAL A 34 6.18 10.72 0.21
N LYS A 35 5.24 11.28 0.97
CA LYS A 35 4.60 10.60 2.09
C LYS A 35 3.46 9.71 1.59
N THR A 36 3.19 8.62 2.29
CA THR A 36 2.12 7.67 1.93
C THR A 36 0.70 8.19 2.21
N GLY A 37 0.58 9.23 3.04
CA GLY A 37 -0.68 9.90 3.35
C GLY A 37 -0.46 11.14 4.19
N VAL A 38 -1.52 11.95 4.35
CA VAL A 38 -1.47 13.22 5.09
C VAL A 38 -1.15 13.01 6.57
N ALA A 39 -1.56 11.87 7.13
CA ALA A 39 -1.30 11.50 8.52
C ALA A 39 0.19 11.27 8.84
N LYS A 40 1.03 11.02 7.83
CA LYS A 40 2.44 10.70 8.03
C LYS A 40 3.28 11.98 8.04
N GLU A 41 4.18 12.08 9.00
CA GLU A 41 5.09 13.23 9.12
C GLU A 41 6.29 13.12 8.17
N ARG A 42 6.80 11.91 7.93
CA ARG A 42 7.98 11.64 7.09
C ARG A 42 7.66 10.62 5.98
N PRO A 43 8.39 10.65 4.86
CA PRO A 43 8.37 9.56 3.88
C PRO A 43 8.76 8.21 4.51
N PRO A 44 8.37 7.08 3.91
CA PRO A 44 8.85 5.77 4.33
C PRO A 44 10.39 5.69 4.29
N GLN A 45 10.99 5.08 5.32
CA GLN A 45 12.45 4.91 5.38
C GLN A 45 12.94 3.73 4.53
N ASP A 46 12.08 2.72 4.34
CA ASP A 46 12.37 1.58 3.50
C ASP A 46 12.29 1.99 2.01
N PRO A 47 13.37 1.86 1.22
CA PRO A 47 13.34 2.19 -0.20
C PRO A 47 12.41 1.28 -1.01
N ASP A 48 12.17 0.05 -0.55
CA ASP A 48 11.33 -0.95 -1.21
C ASP A 48 9.86 -0.90 -0.78
N TRP A 49 9.46 0.16 -0.06
CA TRP A 49 8.10 0.30 0.49
C TRP A 49 6.99 0.19 -0.56
N TRP A 50 7.28 0.55 -1.81
CA TRP A 50 6.33 0.45 -2.92
C TRP A 50 5.90 -1.00 -3.16
N TYR A 51 6.86 -1.93 -3.17
CA TYR A 51 6.61 -3.37 -3.35
C TYR A 51 5.80 -3.94 -2.19
N VAL A 52 6.15 -3.56 -0.96
CA VAL A 52 5.38 -3.92 0.24
C VAL A 52 3.95 -3.41 0.15
N ARG A 53 3.75 -2.20 -0.40
CA ARG A 53 2.40 -1.63 -0.58
C ARG A 53 1.60 -2.41 -1.62
N CYS A 54 2.19 -2.75 -2.77
CA CYS A 54 1.55 -3.57 -3.80
C CYS A 54 1.20 -4.96 -3.27
N ALA A 55 2.12 -5.64 -2.58
CA ALA A 55 1.87 -6.94 -1.95
C ALA A 55 0.70 -6.89 -0.95
N SER A 56 0.66 -5.87 -0.09
CA SER A 56 -0.44 -5.64 0.85
C SER A 56 -1.77 -5.38 0.15
N LEU A 57 -1.77 -4.67 -0.99
CA LEU A 57 -2.97 -4.40 -1.79
C LEU A 57 -3.52 -5.68 -2.41
N LEU A 58 -2.67 -6.49 -3.06
CA LEU A 58 -3.05 -7.78 -3.65
C LEU A 58 -3.70 -8.70 -2.60
N ARG A 59 -3.07 -8.83 -1.42
CA ARG A 59 -3.63 -9.62 -0.33
C ARG A 59 -5.02 -9.13 0.10
N LYS A 60 -5.21 -7.80 0.22
CA LYS A 60 -6.51 -7.23 0.64
C LYS A 60 -7.58 -7.43 -0.43
N LEU A 61 -7.24 -7.27 -1.72
CA LEU A 61 -8.15 -7.52 -2.84
C LEU A 61 -8.58 -8.99 -2.86
N TYR A 62 -7.63 -9.92 -2.72
CA TYR A 62 -7.93 -11.35 -2.67
C TYR A 62 -8.88 -11.71 -1.53
N LEU A 63 -8.70 -11.12 -0.34
CA LEU A 63 -9.50 -11.45 0.84
C LEU A 63 -10.89 -10.81 0.85
N LYS A 64 -11.01 -9.59 0.33
CA LYS A 64 -12.23 -8.78 0.47
C LYS A 64 -13.00 -8.61 -0.84
N GLY A 65 -12.49 -9.14 -1.95
CA GLY A 65 -13.10 -9.02 -3.27
C GLY A 65 -12.87 -7.65 -3.92
N PRO A 66 -13.71 -7.25 -4.90
CA PRO A 66 -13.56 -5.98 -5.62
C PRO A 66 -13.73 -4.80 -4.66
N ILE A 67 -12.66 -4.03 -4.47
CA ILE A 67 -12.67 -2.83 -3.63
C ILE A 67 -12.16 -1.63 -4.42
N GLY A 68 -12.90 -0.52 -4.35
CA GLY A 68 -12.48 0.76 -4.91
C GLY A 68 -11.45 1.52 -4.08
N VAL A 69 -10.74 2.44 -4.75
CA VAL A 69 -9.66 3.27 -4.15
C VAL A 69 -10.13 4.00 -2.88
N SER A 70 -11.35 4.53 -2.84
CA SER A 70 -11.88 5.27 -1.68
C SER A 70 -11.94 4.44 -0.40
N ARG A 71 -12.30 3.16 -0.51
CA ARG A 71 -12.36 2.26 0.65
C ARG A 71 -10.96 1.82 1.07
N LEU A 72 -10.07 1.54 0.12
CA LEU A 72 -8.65 1.26 0.41
C LEU A 72 -7.96 2.44 1.11
N ARG A 73 -8.28 3.69 0.74
CA ARG A 73 -7.75 4.86 1.44
C ARG A 73 -8.13 4.92 2.92
N ARG A 74 -9.33 4.44 3.28
CA ARG A 74 -9.78 4.34 4.67
C ARG A 74 -9.13 3.15 5.40
N GLU A 75 -8.91 2.05 4.70
CA GLU A 75 -8.20 0.87 5.24
C GLU A 75 -6.74 1.15 5.59
N TYR A 76 -6.09 2.03 4.84
CA TYR A 76 -4.74 2.51 5.12
C TYR A 76 -4.74 3.88 5.83
N SER A 77 -5.87 4.27 6.43
CA SER A 77 -5.95 5.51 7.22
C SER A 77 -5.06 5.41 8.45
N ASP A 78 -4.68 6.58 8.96
CA ASP A 78 -3.91 6.67 10.19
C ASP A 78 -4.35 7.91 10.98
N ARG A 79 -3.98 7.93 12.26
CA ARG A 79 -4.26 9.03 13.18
C ARG A 79 -3.40 10.24 12.81
N HIS A 80 -4.02 11.28 12.31
CA HIS A 80 -3.38 12.56 11.98
C HIS A 80 -3.46 13.52 13.16
N ARG A 81 -2.30 14.04 13.57
CA ARG A 81 -2.18 15.05 14.63
C ARG A 81 -2.33 16.45 14.03
N VAL A 82 -3.31 17.21 14.52
CA VAL A 82 -3.60 18.58 14.07
C VAL A 82 -3.20 19.61 15.13
N GLY A 83 -1.89 19.86 15.27
CA GLY A 83 -1.34 20.87 16.19
C GLY A 83 -1.88 20.71 17.62
N HIS A 84 -2.62 21.72 18.09
CA HIS A 84 -3.22 21.80 19.42
C HIS A 84 -4.59 21.09 19.54
N GLY A 85 -5.19 20.66 18.43
CA GLY A 85 -6.49 19.98 18.40
C GLY A 85 -6.40 18.47 18.70
N LYS A 86 -7.56 17.86 18.93
CA LYS A 86 -7.64 16.40 19.10
C LYS A 86 -7.26 15.69 17.79
N PRO A 87 -6.52 14.57 17.83
CA PRO A 87 -6.20 13.83 16.61
C PRO A 87 -7.44 13.19 15.98
N HIS A 88 -7.47 13.18 14.65
CA HIS A 88 -8.54 12.57 13.85
C HIS A 88 -7.98 11.53 12.89
N SER A 89 -8.79 10.57 12.44
CA SER A 89 -8.37 9.64 11.38
C SER A 89 -8.35 10.37 10.03
N ALA A 90 -7.24 10.27 9.32
CA ALA A 90 -7.12 10.82 7.97
C ALA A 90 -6.83 9.69 6.95
N PRO A 91 -7.46 9.74 5.76
CA PRO A 91 -7.28 8.72 4.74
C PRO A 91 -5.87 8.76 4.14
N ALA A 92 -5.43 7.62 3.62
CA ALA A 92 -4.20 7.52 2.85
C ALA A 92 -4.26 8.30 1.54
N SER A 93 -3.08 8.49 0.92
CA SER A 93 -2.97 9.11 -0.40
C SER A 93 -3.69 8.28 -1.46
N GLY A 94 -4.62 8.92 -2.17
CA GLY A 94 -5.33 8.28 -3.29
C GLY A 94 -4.43 8.03 -4.50
N SER A 95 -3.42 8.90 -4.71
CA SER A 95 -2.51 8.77 -5.85
C SER A 95 -1.64 7.51 -5.73
N VAL A 96 -1.06 7.28 -4.55
CA VAL A 96 -0.24 6.10 -4.25
C VAL A 96 -1.02 4.81 -4.51
N ILE A 97 -2.22 4.68 -3.91
CA ILE A 97 -3.03 3.47 -4.05
C ILE A 97 -3.49 3.28 -5.49
N ARG A 98 -3.97 4.34 -6.16
CA ARG A 98 -4.44 4.26 -7.54
C ARG A 98 -3.31 3.83 -8.47
N LYS A 99 -2.12 4.42 -8.35
CA LYS A 99 -0.99 4.09 -9.21
C LYS A 99 -0.47 2.68 -8.99
N ALA A 100 -0.39 2.23 -7.73
CA ALA A 100 -0.07 0.85 -7.42
C ALA A 100 -1.07 -0.14 -8.05
N LEU A 101 -2.37 0.14 -7.97
CA LEU A 101 -3.40 -0.70 -8.60
C LEU A 101 -3.31 -0.70 -10.13
N GLN A 102 -3.11 0.46 -10.76
CA GLN A 102 -2.93 0.55 -12.22
C GLN A 102 -1.73 -0.28 -12.70
N GLN A 103 -0.64 -0.32 -11.92
CA GLN A 103 0.52 -1.14 -12.26
C GLN A 103 0.25 -2.64 -12.10
N LEU A 104 -0.46 -3.03 -11.04
CA LEU A 104 -0.86 -4.43 -10.82
C LEU A 104 -1.83 -4.93 -11.91
N GLU A 105 -2.80 -4.09 -12.27
CA GLU A 105 -3.74 -4.37 -13.36
C GLU A 105 -3.01 -4.51 -14.71
N ALA A 106 -2.05 -3.62 -15.01
CA ALA A 106 -1.22 -3.73 -16.21
C ALA A 106 -0.36 -4.99 -16.24
N ALA A 107 0.00 -5.52 -15.07
CA ALA A 107 0.69 -6.79 -14.93
C ALA A 107 -0.23 -8.03 -14.97
N GLY A 108 -1.56 -7.84 -15.06
CA GLY A 108 -2.54 -8.92 -15.08
C GLY A 108 -2.76 -9.60 -13.72
N LEU A 109 -2.47 -8.90 -12.60
CA LEU A 109 -2.59 -9.39 -11.23
C LEU A 109 -3.71 -8.71 -10.43
#